data_AF-A0A946J046-F1
#
_entry.id   AF-A0A946J046-F1
#
_cell.length_a   1.000
_cell.length_b   1.000
_cell.length_c   1.000
_cell.angle_alpha   90.00
_cell.angle_beta   90.00
_cell.angle_gamma   90.00
#
_symmetry.space_group_name_H-M   'P 1'
#
loop_
_entity.id
_entity.type
_entity.pdbx_description
1 polymer ?
#
loop_
_entity_poly.entity_id
_entity_poly.type
_entity_poly.pdbx_seq_one_letter_code
_entity_poly.pdbx_strand_id
1 'polypeptide(L)' 'MARIKDMYGKKYLISNIDNFKKHILNYHTVNGEPDNSIHEENGYYFKVDSDFMKILRKLS' A
#
# COMPACT_ATOMS: atom_id res chain seq x y z
N MET A 1 13.01 6.21 1.77
CA MET A 1 11.78 7.00 1.49
C MET A 1 11.28 6.61 0.12
N ALA A 2 10.03 6.15 0.01
CA ALA A 2 9.44 5.69 -1.24
C ALA A 2 8.26 6.59 -1.64
N ARG A 3 7.98 6.71 -2.94
CA ARG A 3 6.84 7.49 -3.45
C ARG A 3 5.88 6.58 -4.19
N ILE A 4 4.61 6.65 -3.84
CA ILE A 4 3.52 5.95 -4.53
C ILE A 4 2.40 6.93 -4.88
N LYS A 5 1.56 6.56 -5.85
CA LYS A 5 0.32 7.28 -6.11
C LYS A 5 -0.84 6.54 -5.46
N ASP A 6 -1.73 7.30 -4.86
CA ASP A 6 -3.01 6.81 -4.39
C ASP A 6 -3.95 6.53 -5.58
N MET A 7 -5.13 5.97 -5.32
CA MET A 7 -6.10 5.62 -6.36
C MET A 7 -6.68 6.83 -7.12
N TYR A 8 -6.48 8.05 -6.62
CA TYR A 8 -6.87 9.31 -7.26
C TYR A 8 -5.69 10.01 -7.95
N GLY A 9 -4.51 9.38 -7.99
CA GLY A 9 -3.30 9.90 -8.62
C GLY A 9 -2.48 10.86 -7.74
N LYS A 10 -2.87 11.09 -6.48
CA LYS A 10 -2.16 11.93 -5.52
C LYS A 10 -0.89 11.24 -5.06
N LYS A 11 0.25 11.95 -5.06
CA LYS A 11 1.54 11.38 -4.67
C LYS A 11 1.68 11.34 -3.15
N TYR A 12 1.88 10.16 -2.59
CA TYR A 12 2.16 9.93 -1.18
C TYR A 12 3.65 9.61 -0.97
N LEU A 13 4.26 10.19 0.06
CA LEU A 13 5.63 9.92 0.47
C LEU A 13 5.60 8.98 1.68
N ILE A 14 6.06 7.75 1.48
CA ILE A 14 6.18 6.77 2.55
C ILE A 14 7.48 7.06 3.31
N SER A 15 7.34 7.44 4.59
CA SER A 15 8.43 7.75 5.50
C SER A 15 9.23 6.49 5.88
N ASN A 16 8.52 5.41 6.23
CA ASN A 16 9.09 4.10 6.56
C ASN A 16 8.42 3.00 5.74
N ILE A 17 9.11 2.52 4.71
CA ILE A 17 8.58 1.54 3.74
C ILE A 17 8.32 0.17 4.38
N ASP A 18 9.15 -0.25 5.34
CA ASP A 18 9.02 -1.56 5.98
C ASP A 18 7.80 -1.60 6.90
N ASN A 19 7.58 -0.54 7.68
CA ASN A 19 6.38 -0.43 8.52
C ASN A 19 5.10 -0.38 7.66
N PHE A 20 5.12 0.38 6.56
CA PHE A 20 3.98 0.46 5.65
C PHE A 20 3.68 -0.89 5.00
N LYS A 21 4.69 -1.60 4.49
CA LYS A 21 4.54 -2.97 3.95
C LYS A 21 3.97 -3.93 4.99
N LYS A 22 4.48 -3.89 6.22
CA LYS A 22 4.01 -4.74 7.31
C LYS A 22 2.55 -4.45 7.68
N HIS A 23 2.15 -3.18 7.70
CA HIS A 23 0.76 -2.78 7.93
C HIS A 23 -0.16 -3.37 6.86
N ILE A 24 0.17 -3.17 5.58
CA ILE A 24 -0.61 -3.72 4.47
C ILE A 24 -0.74 -5.24 4.55
N LEU A 25 0.37 -5.95 4.81
CA LEU A 25 0.35 -7.40 4.96
C LEU A 25 -0.51 -7.87 6.13
N ASN A 26 -0.42 -7.20 7.28
CA ASN A 26 -1.12 -7.62 8.49
C ASN A 26 -2.63 -7.36 8.45
N TYR A 27 -3.06 -6.27 7.82
CA TYR A 27 -4.44 -5.78 7.94
C TYR A 27 -5.24 -5.82 6.64
N HIS A 28 -4.58 -5.99 5.49
CA HIS A 28 -5.22 -5.96 4.17
C HIS A 28 -4.86 -7.17 3.31
N THR A 29 -4.48 -8.28 3.96
CA THR A 29 -4.28 -9.57 3.29
C THR A 29 -4.91 -10.71 4.07
N VAL A 30 -5.33 -11.74 3.33
CA VAL A 30 -5.78 -13.02 3.88
C VAL A 30 -4.88 -14.09 3.28
N ASN A 31 -4.16 -14.81 4.13
CA ASN A 31 -3.17 -15.81 3.71
C ASN A 31 -2.09 -15.25 2.76
N GLY A 32 -1.73 -13.97 2.90
CA GLY A 32 -0.73 -13.30 2.07
C GLY A 32 -1.25 -12.77 0.73
N GLU A 33 -2.52 -13.01 0.41
CA GLU A 33 -3.19 -12.48 -0.77
C GLU A 33 -3.99 -11.21 -0.43
N PRO A 34 -3.97 -10.17 -1.29
CA PRO A 34 -4.71 -8.93 -1.05
C PRO A 34 -6.21 -9.17 -0.92
N ASP A 35 -6.85 -8.52 0.05
CA ASP A 35 -8.28 -8.67 0.33
C ASP A 35 -9.19 -7.71 -0.48
N ASN A 36 -8.61 -6.87 -1.35
CA ASN A 36 -9.28 -5.84 -2.15
C ASN A 36 -9.93 -4.71 -1.35
N SER A 37 -9.55 -4.54 -0.08
CA SER A 37 -10.00 -3.42 0.74
C SER A 37 -9.35 -2.08 0.33
N ILE A 38 -9.87 -0.98 0.89
CA ILE A 38 -9.29 0.35 0.75
C ILE A 38 -8.54 0.67 2.05
N HIS A 39 -7.23 0.92 1.92
CA HIS A 39 -6.40 1.47 2.99
C HIS A 39 -6.38 2.99 2.91
N GLU A 40 -6.60 3.66 4.02
CA GLU A 40 -6.48 5.11 4.15
C GLU A 40 -5.21 5.45 4.97
N GLU A 41 -4.41 6.36 4.46
CA GLU A 41 -3.17 6.81 5.08
C GLU A 41 -3.02 8.33 4.96
N ASN A 42 -3.29 9.08 6.02
CA ASN A 42 -3.14 10.54 6.06
C ASN A 42 -3.87 11.30 4.93
N GLY A 43 -5.07 10.86 4.57
CA GLY A 43 -5.90 11.40 3.50
C GLY A 43 -5.48 10.95 2.11
N TYR A 44 -4.83 9.78 2.00
CA TYR A 44 -4.49 9.11 0.74
C TYR A 44 -5.10 7.70 0.76
N TYR A 45 -5.63 7.26 -0.38
CA TYR A 45 -6.41 6.03 -0.45
C TYR A 45 -5.79 5.01 -1.41
N PHE A 46 -5.57 3.79 -0.94
CA PHE A 46 -4.98 2.72 -1.72
C PHE A 46 -5.93 1.54 -1.78
N LYS A 47 -6.31 1.13 -2.99
CA LYS A 47 -6.95 -0.16 -3.16
C LYS A 47 -5.89 -1.24 -3.03
N VAL A 48 -6.00 -2.09 -2.02
CA VAL A 48 -5.05 -3.17 -1.77
C VAL A 48 -5.43 -4.35 -2.65
N ASP A 49 -5.11 -4.25 -3.93
CA ASP A 49 -5.27 -5.32 -4.92
C ASP A 49 -3.91 -5.90 -5.36
N SER A 50 -3.95 -6.88 -6.25
CA SER A 50 -2.73 -7.55 -6.74
C SER A 50 -1.75 -6.60 -7.42
N ASP A 51 -2.23 -5.53 -8.06
CA ASP A 51 -1.35 -4.58 -8.77
C ASP A 51 -0.70 -3.62 -7.79
N PHE A 52 -1.44 -3.14 -6.79
CA PHE A 52 -0.86 -2.40 -5.67
C PHE A 52 0.21 -3.22 -4.95
N MET A 53 -0.05 -4.49 -4.65
CA MET A 53 0.92 -5.37 -3.99
C MET A 53 2.19 -5.60 -4.83
N LYS A 54 2.06 -5.72 -6.17
CA LYS A 54 3.23 -5.79 -7.08
C LYS A 54 4.05 -4.51 -7.05
N ILE A 55 3.40 -3.35 -7.04
CA ILE A 55 4.09 -2.06 -6.94
C ILE A 55 4.82 -1.98 -5.60
N LEU A 56 4.13 -2.29 -4.51
CA LEU A 56 4.65 -2.22 -3.15
C LEU A 56 5.87 -3.14 -2.95
N ARG A 57 5.87 -4.35 -3.51
CA ARG A 57 7.01 -5.27 -3.49
C ARG A 57 8.24 -4.76 -4.24
N LYS A 58 8.06 -3.92 -5.27
CA LYS A 58 9.15 -3.34 -6.07
C LYS A 58 9.80 -2.12 -5.41
N LEU A 59 9.20 -1.55 -4.37
CA LEU A 59 9.78 -0.43 -3.63
C LEU A 59 10.91 -0.95 -2.74
N SER A 60 12.12 -0.42 -2.95
CA SER A 60 13.32 -0.69 -2.14
C SER A 60 13.44 0.30 -0.98
#